data_AF-A0A9Q8QBI1-F1
#
_entry.id   AF-A0A9Q8QBI1-F1
#
_cell.length_a   1.000
_cell.length_b   1.000
_cell.length_c   1.000
_cell.angle_alpha   90.00
_cell.angle_beta   90.00
_cell.angle_gamma   90.00
#
_symmetry.space_group_name_H-M   'P 1'
#
loop_
_entity.id
_entity.type
_entity.pdbx_description
1 polymer ?
#
loop_
_entity_poly.entity_id
_entity_poly.type
_entity_poly.pdbx_seq_one_letter_code
_entity_poly.pdbx_strand_id
1 'polypeptide(L)'
;MRGYDVESIMLFQDATYENYQYLTEYFTKRHGVPVTSMLEPPRRVEDAKEDAEAMSEYYARKDCESVISGVLEHLDRRHVERIASIESLATKAHQHIWYPFTQQSLVGAKDIMTIDSAHGDYFQTLVPEKKGAQDHQPVLRSSFDGSASWWTQGLGHSNPQLTLAAAYAAGRYGHVMFASAVHQPAMALAELLLDGMGNPRMNRVFFSDNGSTGTEVAVKMGLRAARVRYGWGTEQKLGVLGLKGGYHGDTIGAMDMSEPCAFNEKVEWYEGKGFWFDYPTVLCADGKWSVTVNDALSKDIGHGQSYASLSDVFDVEGRERRGEHHRYEEYITKTLEALHQRGQKFGSLIMEPIVLGAGGMELVDPLFQRALVNVIRRSAHLFGTSNDAAAPKDDKDWSGLPIIFDEVFTGLYRLGRFTSSSFLGVHPDISVHAKLLTGGLVPLCTTLASEHIFDVFSSTDKTDALLHGHSYTAHPIGCQVALESVKEMQAMEQRGDWDWAKNQGWSSSPTATPSEGSATCTDRVWSSWPRRFIEDLSRNTKRVSGVWALGNVLSIHLRDAAGTGYSSNAALGLREALANGKESSEGGPWNVHSRVLGNVLYVMTGQKTSEKSVRQISELLKQSLA
;
A
#
# COMPACT_ATOMS: atom_id res chain seq x y z
N MET A 1 -19.77 2.95 -14.22
CA MET A 1 -19.61 1.98 -13.10
C MET A 1 -18.57 0.90 -13.37
N ARG A 2 -18.61 0.20 -14.51
CA ARG A 2 -17.65 -0.87 -14.83
C ARG A 2 -16.48 -0.47 -15.75
N GLY A 3 -16.42 0.81 -16.15
CA GLY A 3 -15.31 1.35 -16.94
C GLY A 3 -15.36 1.04 -18.45
N TYR A 4 -16.50 0.63 -19.00
CA TYR A 4 -16.65 0.44 -20.45
C TYR A 4 -17.01 1.75 -21.15
N ASP A 5 -16.42 1.96 -22.32
CA ASP A 5 -16.84 2.96 -23.30
C ASP A 5 -17.84 2.34 -24.28
N VAL A 6 -18.95 3.02 -24.53
CA VAL A 6 -20.00 2.60 -25.47
C VAL A 6 -19.97 3.53 -26.66
N GLU A 7 -19.50 3.04 -27.81
CA GLU A 7 -19.28 3.85 -29.02
C GLU A 7 -20.52 3.94 -29.91
N SER A 8 -21.49 3.03 -29.79
CA SER A 8 -22.74 3.10 -30.53
C SER A 8 -23.85 2.29 -29.84
N ILE A 9 -25.10 2.70 -30.03
CA ILE A 9 -26.29 1.96 -29.61
C ILE A 9 -27.11 1.64 -30.87
N MET A 10 -27.45 0.36 -31.05
CA MET A 10 -28.31 -0.08 -32.14
C MET A 10 -29.57 -0.76 -31.58
N LEU A 11 -30.73 -0.43 -32.15
CA LEU A 11 -32.00 -1.03 -31.75
C LEU A 11 -32.99 -1.11 -32.91
N PHE A 12 -34.03 -1.94 -32.74
CA PHE A 12 -35.14 -1.94 -33.69
C PHE A 12 -36.10 -0.78 -33.44
N GLN A 13 -36.68 -0.28 -34.52
CA GLN A 13 -37.72 0.73 -34.51
C GLN A 13 -39.02 0.09 -34.05
N ASP A 14 -39.49 0.55 -32.90
CA ASP A 14 -40.82 0.29 -32.40
C ASP A 14 -41.63 1.60 -32.52
N ALA A 15 -42.65 1.60 -33.37
CA ALA A 15 -43.50 2.78 -33.59
C ALA A 15 -44.51 3.02 -32.46
N THR A 16 -44.68 2.06 -31.55
CA THR A 16 -45.61 2.14 -30.41
C THR A 16 -44.94 2.86 -29.24
N TYR A 17 -43.72 2.47 -28.88
CA TYR A 17 -42.99 3.01 -27.74
C TYR A 17 -41.96 4.07 -28.13
N GLU A 18 -41.55 4.12 -29.41
CA GLU A 18 -40.62 5.12 -29.96
C GLU A 18 -39.30 5.25 -29.18
N ASN A 19 -38.84 4.15 -28.55
CA ASN A 19 -37.63 4.13 -27.73
C ASN A 19 -36.41 4.67 -28.48
N TYR A 20 -36.33 4.44 -29.79
CA TYR A 20 -35.24 4.94 -30.63
C TYR A 20 -35.18 6.47 -30.68
N GLN A 21 -36.31 7.18 -30.62
CA GLN A 21 -36.31 8.64 -30.61
C GLN A 21 -35.79 9.18 -29.28
N TYR A 22 -36.32 8.66 -28.17
CA TYR A 22 -35.89 9.03 -26.82
C TYR A 22 -34.40 8.74 -26.60
N LEU A 23 -33.94 7.53 -26.96
CA LEU A 23 -32.54 7.13 -26.79
C LEU A 23 -31.63 7.95 -27.70
N THR A 24 -32.02 8.22 -28.94
CA THR A 24 -31.27 9.12 -29.83
C THR A 24 -31.08 10.49 -29.19
N GLU A 25 -32.16 11.09 -28.68
CA GLU A 25 -32.06 12.38 -28.03
C GLU A 25 -31.16 12.34 -26.79
N TYR A 26 -31.34 11.35 -25.93
CA TYR A 26 -30.57 11.22 -24.70
C TYR A 26 -29.08 10.98 -24.98
N PHE A 27 -28.74 9.97 -25.77
CA PHE A 27 -27.36 9.54 -25.97
C PHE A 27 -26.61 10.40 -26.97
N THR A 28 -27.21 10.74 -28.11
CA THR A 28 -26.49 11.51 -29.13
C THR A 28 -26.31 12.96 -28.71
N LYS A 29 -27.36 13.62 -28.18
CA LYS A 29 -27.23 15.05 -27.80
C LYS A 29 -26.50 15.27 -26.49
N ARG A 30 -26.73 14.44 -25.46
CA ARG A 30 -26.16 14.69 -24.11
C ARG A 30 -24.82 13.98 -23.88
N HIS A 31 -24.56 12.89 -24.60
CA HIS A 31 -23.40 12.04 -24.34
C HIS A 31 -22.54 11.77 -25.59
N GLY A 32 -22.91 12.29 -26.77
CA GLY A 32 -22.15 12.13 -28.00
C GLY A 32 -22.12 10.70 -28.56
N VAL A 33 -22.98 9.80 -28.07
CA VAL A 33 -23.03 8.40 -28.53
C VAL A 33 -24.12 8.27 -29.62
N PRO A 34 -23.77 7.86 -30.85
CA PRO A 34 -24.75 7.69 -31.92
C PRO A 34 -25.71 6.55 -31.59
N VAL A 35 -27.00 6.82 -31.79
CA VAL A 35 -28.05 5.81 -31.73
C VAL A 35 -28.59 5.59 -33.13
N THR A 36 -28.54 4.34 -33.58
CA THR A 36 -28.98 3.96 -34.91
C THR A 36 -30.12 2.96 -34.79
N SER A 37 -31.19 3.20 -35.55
CA SER A 37 -32.39 2.37 -35.50
C SER A 37 -32.62 1.62 -36.80
N MET A 38 -33.08 0.37 -36.73
CA MET A 38 -33.41 -0.47 -37.89
C MET A 38 -34.85 -0.97 -37.83
N LEU A 39 -35.46 -1.29 -38.97
CA LEU A 39 -36.77 -1.95 -38.95
C LEU A 39 -36.66 -3.36 -38.37
N GLU A 40 -37.75 -3.90 -37.81
CA GLU A 40 -37.74 -5.23 -37.22
C GLU A 40 -37.52 -6.33 -38.28
N PRO A 41 -36.85 -7.44 -37.92
CA PRO A 41 -36.78 -8.61 -38.78
C PRO A 41 -38.17 -9.24 -38.98
N PRO A 42 -38.37 -10.00 -40.07
CA PRO A 42 -39.62 -10.73 -40.28
C PRO A 42 -39.89 -11.71 -39.13
N ARG A 43 -41.16 -12.04 -38.90
CA ARG A 43 -41.54 -13.07 -37.92
C ARG A 43 -41.02 -14.43 -38.38
N ARG A 44 -40.53 -15.21 -37.41
CA ARG A 44 -40.04 -16.57 -37.66
C ARG A 44 -41.11 -17.43 -38.32
N VAL A 45 -40.73 -18.10 -39.41
CA VAL A 45 -41.55 -19.05 -40.15
C VAL A 45 -41.23 -20.48 -39.69
N GLU A 46 -42.20 -21.39 -39.69
CA GLU A 46 -41.98 -22.78 -39.24
C GLU A 46 -41.08 -23.57 -40.19
N ASP A 47 -41.18 -23.32 -41.50
CA ASP A 47 -40.32 -23.93 -42.49
C ASP A 47 -38.92 -23.30 -42.46
N ALA A 48 -37.90 -24.13 -42.23
CA ALA A 48 -36.54 -23.66 -42.03
C ALA A 48 -35.91 -23.03 -43.28
N LYS A 49 -36.35 -23.43 -44.48
CA LYS A 49 -35.82 -22.89 -45.73
C LYS A 49 -36.47 -21.54 -46.02
N GLU A 50 -37.78 -21.44 -45.88
CA GLU A 50 -38.52 -20.18 -46.03
C GLU A 50 -38.08 -19.13 -44.99
N ASP A 51 -37.83 -19.55 -43.75
CA ASP A 51 -37.31 -18.67 -42.69
C ASP A 51 -35.91 -18.14 -43.03
N ALA A 52 -35.03 -19.00 -43.55
CA ALA A 52 -33.69 -18.61 -43.99
C ALA A 52 -33.73 -17.66 -45.20
N GLU A 53 -34.62 -17.90 -46.16
CA GLU A 53 -34.84 -17.02 -47.31
C GLU A 53 -35.37 -15.65 -46.85
N ALA A 54 -36.37 -15.61 -45.98
CA ALA A 54 -36.92 -14.37 -45.44
C ALA A 54 -35.88 -13.53 -44.67
N MET A 55 -35.01 -14.17 -43.89
CA MET A 55 -33.91 -13.48 -43.22
C MET A 55 -32.83 -12.99 -44.19
N SER A 56 -32.52 -13.77 -45.23
CA SER A 56 -31.58 -13.38 -46.29
C SER A 56 -32.09 -12.14 -47.04
N GLU A 57 -33.36 -12.12 -47.42
CA GLU A 57 -34.01 -10.96 -48.03
C GLU A 57 -33.95 -9.74 -47.11
N TYR A 58 -34.22 -9.93 -45.81
CA TYR A 58 -34.12 -8.86 -44.82
C TYR A 58 -32.71 -8.24 -44.76
N TYR A 59 -31.66 -9.07 -44.69
CA TYR A 59 -30.28 -8.58 -44.69
C TYR A 59 -29.86 -7.93 -46.02
N ALA A 60 -30.43 -8.36 -47.14
CA ALA A 60 -30.16 -7.80 -48.47
C ALA A 60 -30.86 -6.46 -48.73
N ARG A 61 -31.72 -5.99 -47.82
CA ARG A 61 -32.37 -4.69 -47.98
C ARG A 61 -31.35 -3.55 -47.91
N LYS A 62 -31.44 -2.60 -48.84
CA LYS A 62 -30.53 -1.45 -48.92
C LYS A 62 -30.55 -0.56 -47.67
N ASP A 63 -31.69 -0.44 -47.02
CA ASP A 63 -31.78 0.34 -45.78
C ASP A 63 -31.03 -0.36 -44.64
N CYS A 64 -31.12 -1.69 -44.53
CA CYS A 64 -30.31 -2.49 -43.61
C CYS A 64 -28.80 -2.35 -43.92
N GLU A 65 -28.41 -2.50 -45.18
CA GLU A 65 -27.01 -2.38 -45.63
C GLU A 65 -26.41 -1.00 -45.28
N SER A 66 -27.13 0.08 -45.60
CA SER A 66 -26.67 1.46 -45.35
C SER A 66 -26.50 1.77 -43.86
N VAL A 67 -27.43 1.31 -43.02
CA VAL A 67 -27.39 1.50 -41.58
C VAL A 67 -26.21 0.76 -40.97
N ILE A 68 -26.02 -0.50 -41.34
CA ILE A 68 -24.93 -1.32 -40.81
C ILE A 68 -23.57 -0.78 -41.29
N SER A 69 -23.43 -0.40 -42.56
CA SER A 69 -22.19 0.21 -43.06
C SER A 69 -21.81 1.46 -42.28
N GLY A 70 -22.77 2.36 -42.02
CA GLY A 70 -22.51 3.58 -41.25
C GLY A 70 -22.09 3.30 -39.81
N VAL A 71 -22.67 2.30 -39.15
CA VAL A 71 -22.25 1.88 -37.80
C VAL A 71 -20.84 1.28 -37.85
N LEU A 72 -20.54 0.41 -38.81
CA LEU A 72 -19.22 -0.21 -38.96
C LEU A 72 -18.13 0.83 -39.26
N GLU A 73 -18.37 1.77 -40.17
CA GLU A 73 -17.46 2.88 -40.47
C GLU A 73 -17.21 3.76 -39.24
N HIS A 74 -18.26 4.02 -38.44
CA HIS A 74 -18.10 4.74 -37.19
C HIS A 74 -17.20 3.98 -36.21
N LEU A 75 -17.48 2.68 -35.98
CA LEU A 75 -16.72 1.86 -35.04
C LEU A 75 -15.26 1.70 -35.50
N ASP A 76 -15.00 1.54 -36.79
CA ASP A 76 -13.65 1.48 -37.36
C ASP A 76 -12.88 2.78 -37.13
N ARG A 77 -13.50 3.92 -37.43
CA ARG A 77 -12.91 5.24 -37.16
C ARG A 77 -12.60 5.43 -35.67
N ARG A 78 -13.52 5.07 -34.76
CA ARG A 78 -13.30 5.17 -33.31
C ARG A 78 -12.19 4.25 -32.84
N HIS A 79 -12.08 3.06 -33.42
CA HIS A 79 -10.98 2.13 -33.17
C HIS A 79 -9.62 2.73 -33.56
N VAL A 80 -9.50 3.28 -34.77
CA VAL A 80 -8.28 3.95 -35.25
C VAL A 80 -7.93 5.15 -34.37
N GLU A 81 -8.90 5.99 -34.03
CA GLU A 81 -8.71 7.15 -33.13
C GLU A 81 -8.23 6.72 -31.74
N ARG A 82 -8.79 5.64 -31.18
CA ARG A 82 -8.38 5.10 -29.88
C ARG A 82 -6.93 4.61 -29.91
N ILE A 83 -6.55 3.81 -30.92
CA ILE A 83 -5.18 3.31 -31.05
C ILE A 83 -4.19 4.46 -31.16
N ALA A 84 -4.44 5.41 -32.08
CA ALA A 84 -3.58 6.57 -32.26
C ALA A 84 -3.47 7.42 -30.97
N SER A 85 -4.55 7.54 -30.20
CA SER A 85 -4.53 8.20 -28.91
C SER A 85 -3.59 7.49 -27.93
N ILE A 86 -3.75 6.19 -27.73
CA ILE A 86 -2.94 5.37 -26.80
C ILE A 86 -1.46 5.42 -27.19
N GLU A 87 -1.12 5.23 -28.46
CA GLU A 87 0.26 5.25 -28.94
C GLU A 87 0.94 6.61 -28.72
N SER A 88 0.17 7.70 -28.73
CA SER A 88 0.68 9.05 -28.51
C SER A 88 0.87 9.44 -27.03
N LEU A 89 0.32 8.67 -26.08
CA LEU A 89 0.26 9.06 -24.67
C LEU A 89 1.64 9.28 -24.06
N ALA A 90 2.58 8.35 -24.29
CA ALA A 90 3.93 8.44 -23.75
C ALA A 90 4.68 9.70 -24.25
N THR A 91 4.58 10.02 -25.53
CA THR A 91 5.19 11.23 -26.11
C THR A 91 4.59 12.50 -25.53
N LYS A 92 3.26 12.58 -25.44
CA LYS A 92 2.57 13.73 -24.83
C LYS A 92 2.93 13.88 -23.36
N ALA A 93 2.98 12.78 -22.62
CA ALA A 93 3.33 12.77 -21.21
C ALA A 93 4.75 13.28 -20.97
N HIS A 94 5.73 12.84 -21.79
CA HIS A 94 7.09 13.35 -21.73
C HIS A 94 7.19 14.87 -21.94
N GLN A 95 6.29 15.46 -22.73
CA GLN A 95 6.26 16.90 -23.01
C GLN A 95 5.52 17.73 -21.95
N HIS A 96 4.58 17.14 -21.24
CA HIS A 96 3.58 17.88 -20.47
C HIS A 96 3.48 17.50 -18.99
N ILE A 97 4.04 16.37 -18.55
CA ILE A 97 3.91 15.87 -17.18
C ILE A 97 5.24 15.98 -16.43
N TRP A 98 5.20 16.60 -15.24
CA TRP A 98 6.29 16.53 -14.28
C TRP A 98 6.07 15.38 -13.31
N TYR A 99 6.85 14.31 -13.48
CA TYR A 99 6.74 13.11 -12.63
C TYR A 99 7.40 13.27 -11.25
N PRO A 100 6.77 12.79 -10.17
CA PRO A 100 7.39 12.72 -8.85
C PRO A 100 8.53 11.68 -8.83
N PHE A 101 9.56 11.92 -8.02
CA PHE A 101 10.71 11.02 -7.83
C PHE A 101 11.38 10.53 -9.12
N THR A 102 11.38 11.38 -10.15
CA THR A 102 11.90 11.02 -11.47
C THR A 102 12.80 12.11 -12.00
N GLN A 103 14.05 11.76 -12.36
CA GLN A 103 14.93 12.68 -13.08
C GLN A 103 14.50 12.73 -14.55
N GLN A 104 13.76 13.78 -14.92
CA GLN A 104 13.14 13.90 -16.24
C GLN A 104 14.13 13.87 -17.40
N SER A 105 15.36 14.38 -17.20
CA SER A 105 16.38 14.37 -18.25
C SER A 105 16.89 12.97 -18.60
N LEU A 106 16.63 11.98 -17.75
CA LEU A 106 17.04 10.59 -17.95
C LEU A 106 15.89 9.69 -18.47
N VAL A 107 14.68 10.22 -18.62
CA VAL A 107 13.50 9.46 -19.04
C VAL A 107 13.02 9.97 -20.39
N GLY A 108 13.13 9.14 -21.44
CA GLY A 108 12.55 9.44 -22.74
C GLY A 108 11.11 8.91 -22.86
N ALA A 109 10.40 9.33 -23.91
CA ALA A 109 9.04 8.85 -24.19
C ALA A 109 8.94 7.32 -24.25
N LYS A 110 9.94 6.64 -24.83
CA LYS A 110 10.00 5.17 -24.90
C LYS A 110 10.09 4.46 -23.54
N ASP A 111 10.51 5.18 -22.49
CA ASP A 111 10.69 4.65 -21.14
C ASP A 111 9.41 4.82 -20.30
N ILE A 112 8.41 5.57 -20.83
CA ILE A 112 7.12 5.81 -20.19
C ILE A 112 6.16 4.68 -20.56
N MET A 113 5.75 3.91 -19.56
CA MET A 113 4.73 2.87 -19.72
C MET A 113 3.37 3.51 -19.96
N THR A 114 2.75 3.20 -21.10
CA THR A 114 1.36 3.59 -21.37
C THR A 114 0.43 2.54 -20.80
N ILE A 115 -0.42 2.94 -19.85
CA ILE A 115 -1.47 2.12 -19.24
C ILE A 115 -2.82 2.59 -19.81
N ASP A 116 -3.52 1.70 -20.51
CA ASP A 116 -4.88 1.98 -21.03
C ASP A 116 -5.94 1.79 -19.94
N SER A 117 -5.83 0.69 -19.19
CA SER A 117 -6.80 0.30 -18.18
C SER A 117 -6.18 -0.67 -17.17
N ALA A 118 -6.94 -1.07 -16.15
CA ALA A 118 -6.48 -2.01 -15.14
C ALA A 118 -7.66 -2.80 -14.54
N HIS A 119 -7.45 -4.07 -14.23
CA HIS A 119 -8.43 -4.95 -13.60
C HIS A 119 -7.75 -6.04 -12.77
N GLY A 120 -8.24 -6.28 -11.55
CA GLY A 120 -7.60 -7.22 -10.63
C GLY A 120 -6.18 -6.76 -10.33
N ASP A 121 -5.19 -7.64 -10.40
CA ASP A 121 -3.79 -7.26 -10.15
C ASP A 121 -3.04 -6.79 -11.41
N TYR A 122 -3.74 -6.54 -12.51
CA TYR A 122 -3.11 -6.34 -13.82
C TYR A 122 -3.50 -5.02 -14.46
N PHE A 123 -2.51 -4.32 -14.99
CA PHE A 123 -2.69 -3.27 -16.00
C PHE A 123 -2.90 -3.90 -17.38
N GLN A 124 -3.52 -3.14 -18.28
CA GLN A 124 -3.43 -3.34 -19.72
C GLN A 124 -2.49 -2.28 -20.28
N THR A 125 -1.32 -2.69 -20.74
CA THR A 125 -0.26 -1.78 -21.21
C THR A 125 -0.02 -1.90 -22.69
N LEU A 126 0.37 -0.78 -23.32
CA LEU A 126 0.79 -0.77 -24.72
C LEU A 126 2.00 -1.69 -24.93
N VAL A 127 1.91 -2.59 -25.91
CA VAL A 127 3.04 -3.44 -26.32
C VAL A 127 4.05 -2.57 -27.07
N PRO A 128 5.33 -2.53 -26.66
CA PRO A 128 6.34 -1.77 -27.39
C PRO A 128 6.50 -2.28 -28.82
N GLU A 129 6.50 -1.38 -29.81
CA GLU A 129 6.72 -1.74 -31.21
C GLU A 129 8.06 -2.47 -31.37
N LYS A 130 8.02 -3.69 -31.94
CA LYS A 130 9.22 -4.42 -32.37
C LYS A 130 9.41 -4.25 -33.87
N LYS A 131 10.61 -3.83 -34.29
CA LYS A 131 10.98 -3.81 -35.72
C LYS A 131 10.83 -5.22 -36.31
N GLY A 132 9.96 -5.37 -37.31
CA GLY A 132 9.69 -6.65 -37.99
C GLY A 132 8.57 -7.50 -37.39
N ALA A 133 7.73 -6.93 -36.51
CA ALA A 133 6.54 -7.61 -36.01
C ALA A 133 5.53 -7.91 -37.15
N GLN A 134 4.93 -9.10 -37.12
CA GLN A 134 3.85 -9.50 -38.03
C GLN A 134 2.56 -8.72 -37.72
N ASP A 135 1.69 -8.55 -38.73
CA ASP A 135 0.40 -7.81 -38.70
C ASP A 135 -0.64 -8.29 -37.66
N HIS A 136 -0.30 -9.23 -36.78
CA HIS A 136 -1.24 -9.88 -35.85
C HIS A 136 -0.80 -9.83 -34.37
N GLN A 137 0.13 -8.95 -33.98
CA GLN A 137 0.44 -8.77 -32.55
C GLN A 137 -0.65 -7.96 -31.85
N PRO A 138 -1.03 -8.32 -30.61
CA PRO A 138 -1.99 -7.53 -29.84
C PRO A 138 -1.37 -6.17 -29.47
N VAL A 139 -2.17 -5.10 -29.59
CA VAL A 139 -1.77 -3.73 -29.22
C VAL A 139 -1.50 -3.61 -27.72
N LEU A 140 -2.29 -4.30 -26.90
CA LEU A 140 -2.18 -4.30 -25.44
C LEU A 140 -1.71 -5.66 -24.91
N ARG A 141 -1.05 -5.63 -23.76
CA ARG A 141 -0.68 -6.83 -22.98
C ARG A 141 -1.08 -6.68 -21.52
N SER A 142 -1.25 -7.82 -20.85
CA SER A 142 -1.48 -7.86 -19.42
C SER A 142 -0.17 -7.65 -18.66
N SER A 143 -0.18 -6.75 -17.66
CA SER A 143 1.01 -6.42 -16.86
C SER A 143 0.68 -6.49 -15.38
N PHE A 144 1.23 -7.48 -14.68
CA PHE A 144 1.01 -7.60 -13.24
C PHE A 144 1.61 -6.39 -12.51
N ASP A 145 0.84 -5.74 -11.65
CA ASP A 145 1.29 -4.61 -10.85
C ASP A 145 2.04 -5.09 -9.60
N GLY A 146 3.31 -5.48 -9.79
CA GLY A 146 4.20 -5.86 -8.69
C GLY A 146 4.62 -4.69 -7.80
N SER A 147 4.32 -3.45 -8.18
CA SER A 147 4.54 -2.28 -7.33
C SER A 147 3.36 -1.99 -6.38
N ALA A 148 2.24 -2.69 -6.59
CA ALA A 148 0.95 -2.38 -5.99
C ALA A 148 0.60 -0.89 -6.10
N SER A 149 0.94 -0.25 -7.23
CA SER A 149 0.81 1.18 -7.52
C SER A 149 1.19 2.05 -6.32
N TRP A 150 2.46 1.96 -5.94
CA TRP A 150 3.01 2.63 -4.75
C TRP A 150 2.43 2.10 -3.43
N TRP A 151 2.29 0.78 -3.35
CA TRP A 151 1.85 0.02 -2.17
C TRP A 151 0.41 0.32 -1.73
N THR A 152 -0.40 0.93 -2.60
CA THR A 152 -1.79 1.29 -2.37
C THR A 152 -2.76 0.15 -2.69
N GLN A 153 -2.43 -0.69 -3.68
CA GLN A 153 -3.33 -1.73 -4.19
C GLN A 153 -3.45 -2.92 -3.24
N GLY A 154 -4.68 -3.40 -3.08
CA GLY A 154 -5.02 -4.55 -2.24
C GLY A 154 -6.18 -5.38 -2.78
N LEU A 155 -7.32 -4.75 -3.06
CA LEU A 155 -8.53 -5.44 -3.50
C LEU A 155 -8.69 -5.51 -5.03
N GLY A 156 -7.59 -5.24 -5.75
CA GLY A 156 -7.51 -5.20 -7.20
C GLY A 156 -7.98 -3.88 -7.82
N HIS A 157 -7.39 -3.55 -8.96
CA HIS A 157 -7.77 -2.44 -9.83
C HIS A 157 -9.20 -2.58 -10.31
N SER A 158 -9.89 -1.44 -10.44
CA SER A 158 -11.28 -1.34 -10.93
C SER A 158 -12.25 -2.26 -10.18
N ASN A 159 -12.06 -2.45 -8.87
CA ASN A 159 -12.93 -3.26 -8.03
C ASN A 159 -14.39 -2.73 -8.08
N PRO A 160 -15.37 -3.49 -8.60
CA PRO A 160 -16.73 -2.99 -8.77
C PRO A 160 -17.42 -2.59 -7.47
N GLN A 161 -17.14 -3.28 -6.35
CA GLN A 161 -17.72 -2.95 -5.05
C GLN A 161 -17.23 -1.59 -4.57
N LEU A 162 -15.92 -1.33 -4.64
CA LEU A 162 -15.35 -0.03 -4.26
C LEU A 162 -15.82 1.09 -5.20
N THR A 163 -15.91 0.83 -6.50
CA THR A 163 -16.42 1.82 -7.46
C THR A 163 -17.89 2.16 -7.21
N LEU A 164 -18.73 1.17 -6.90
CA LEU A 164 -20.13 1.39 -6.50
C LEU A 164 -20.25 2.18 -5.20
N ALA A 165 -19.38 1.88 -4.23
CA ALA A 165 -19.31 2.61 -2.96
C ALA A 165 -18.96 4.09 -3.17
N ALA A 166 -17.96 4.37 -4.02
CA ALA A 166 -17.57 5.72 -4.39
C ALA A 166 -18.71 6.47 -5.10
N ALA A 167 -19.34 5.85 -6.10
CA ALA A 167 -20.43 6.48 -6.85
C ALA A 167 -21.66 6.75 -5.98
N TYR A 168 -22.01 5.82 -5.09
CA TYR A 168 -23.09 6.02 -4.12
C TYR A 168 -22.80 7.22 -3.21
N ALA A 169 -21.60 7.28 -2.62
CA ALA A 169 -21.23 8.40 -1.75
C ALA A 169 -21.17 9.73 -2.52
N ALA A 170 -20.68 9.73 -3.76
CA ALA A 170 -20.65 10.90 -4.63
C ALA A 170 -22.07 11.41 -4.94
N GLY A 171 -22.98 10.52 -5.31
CA GLY A 171 -24.38 10.89 -5.60
C GLY A 171 -25.17 11.32 -4.36
N ARG A 172 -24.87 10.75 -3.19
CA ARG A 172 -25.58 11.06 -1.93
C ARG A 172 -25.06 12.30 -1.23
N TYR A 173 -23.75 12.53 -1.22
CA TYR A 173 -23.11 13.57 -0.41
C TYR A 173 -22.28 14.55 -1.23
N GLY A 174 -21.65 14.12 -2.32
CA GLY A 174 -20.53 14.86 -2.91
C GLY A 174 -19.45 15.12 -1.85
N HIS A 175 -19.10 16.38 -1.65
CA HIS A 175 -18.29 16.82 -0.52
C HIS A 175 -19.11 17.73 0.40
N VAL A 176 -19.05 17.47 1.71
CA VAL A 176 -19.72 18.23 2.76
C VAL A 176 -18.75 18.56 3.88
N MET A 177 -18.99 19.67 4.59
CA MET A 177 -18.20 20.12 5.73
C MET A 177 -18.14 19.04 6.83
N PHE A 178 -16.95 18.81 7.40
CA PHE A 178 -16.76 17.91 8.55
C PHE A 178 -16.54 18.64 9.87
N ALA A 179 -15.97 19.85 9.86
CA ALA A 179 -15.72 20.58 11.10
C ALA A 179 -17.04 20.86 11.85
N SER A 180 -17.18 20.34 13.06
CA SER A 180 -18.42 20.38 13.86
C SER A 180 -19.63 19.70 13.19
N ALA A 181 -19.40 18.74 12.30
CA ALA A 181 -20.41 17.96 11.61
C ALA A 181 -20.00 16.48 11.56
N VAL A 182 -20.96 15.62 11.20
CA VAL A 182 -20.71 14.18 11.05
C VAL A 182 -21.55 13.63 9.92
N HIS A 183 -21.04 12.59 9.25
CA HIS A 183 -21.77 11.82 8.26
C HIS A 183 -21.53 10.33 8.47
N GLN A 184 -22.47 9.51 7.99
CA GLN A 184 -22.49 8.07 8.26
C GLN A 184 -21.19 7.35 7.85
N PRO A 185 -20.59 7.60 6.67
CA PRO A 185 -19.37 6.90 6.28
C PRO A 185 -18.18 7.17 7.21
N ALA A 186 -17.96 8.42 7.65
CA ALA A 186 -16.86 8.73 8.57
C ALA A 186 -17.06 8.08 9.94
N MET A 187 -18.28 8.14 10.49
CA MET A 187 -18.55 7.54 11.80
C MET A 187 -18.35 6.02 11.79
N ALA A 188 -18.94 5.33 10.80
CA ALA A 188 -18.83 3.87 10.68
C ALA A 188 -17.38 3.42 10.44
N LEU A 189 -16.61 4.20 9.65
CA LEU A 189 -15.20 3.91 9.45
C LEU A 189 -14.39 4.10 10.74
N ALA A 190 -14.67 5.14 11.52
CA ALA A 190 -13.99 5.38 12.78
C ALA A 190 -14.21 4.23 13.77
N GLU A 191 -15.45 3.76 13.93
CA GLU A 191 -15.78 2.61 14.78
C GLU A 191 -15.06 1.34 14.32
N LEU A 192 -15.08 1.07 13.01
CA LEU A 192 -14.45 -0.11 12.43
C LEU A 192 -12.94 -0.15 12.65
N LEU A 193 -12.27 0.99 12.46
CA LEU A 193 -10.83 1.10 12.69
C LEU A 193 -10.49 0.94 14.16
N LEU A 194 -11.22 1.61 15.07
CA LEU A 194 -10.98 1.51 16.51
C LEU A 194 -11.15 0.07 17.03
N ASP A 195 -12.19 -0.64 16.57
CA ASP A 195 -12.42 -2.05 16.90
C ASP A 195 -11.31 -2.95 16.34
N GLY A 196 -11.00 -2.80 15.04
CA GLY A 196 -10.02 -3.63 14.36
C GLY A 196 -8.58 -3.52 14.91
N MET A 197 -8.22 -2.37 15.50
CA MET A 197 -6.91 -2.21 16.13
C MET A 197 -6.70 -3.11 17.36
N GLY A 198 -7.77 -3.58 18.02
CA GLY A 198 -7.67 -4.39 19.24
C GLY A 198 -6.88 -3.70 20.37
N ASN A 199 -6.78 -2.37 20.35
CA ASN A 199 -6.01 -1.58 21.30
C ASN A 199 -6.98 -0.89 22.28
N PRO A 200 -7.06 -1.32 23.56
CA PRO A 200 -8.06 -0.83 24.51
C PRO A 200 -7.87 0.64 24.93
N ARG A 201 -6.80 1.27 24.46
CA ARG A 201 -6.42 2.66 24.74
C ARG A 201 -6.91 3.62 23.66
N MET A 202 -7.10 3.14 22.43
CA MET A 202 -7.50 3.96 21.27
C MET A 202 -9.00 4.29 21.30
N ASN A 203 -9.34 5.57 21.09
CA ASN A 203 -10.73 6.01 21.15
C ASN A 203 -11.07 7.21 20.23
N ARG A 204 -10.09 7.72 19.48
CA ARG A 204 -10.23 8.94 18.67
C ARG A 204 -9.64 8.72 17.28
N VAL A 205 -10.31 9.27 16.28
CA VAL A 205 -9.89 9.21 14.87
C VAL A 205 -9.87 10.62 14.30
N PHE A 206 -8.71 11.02 13.77
CA PHE A 206 -8.54 12.25 13.01
C PHE A 206 -8.42 11.91 11.52
N PHE A 207 -9.08 12.66 10.64
CA PHE A 207 -9.04 12.42 9.19
C PHE A 207 -8.17 13.46 8.47
N SER A 208 -7.33 12.99 7.56
CA SER A 208 -6.50 13.81 6.67
C SER A 208 -6.44 13.20 5.27
N ASP A 209 -5.65 13.79 4.38
CA ASP A 209 -5.72 13.50 2.94
C ASP A 209 -4.81 12.34 2.52
N ASN A 210 -3.64 12.20 3.16
CA ASN A 210 -2.62 11.20 2.82
C ASN A 210 -1.68 10.88 3.99
N GLY A 211 -0.76 9.93 3.79
CA GLY A 211 0.20 9.50 4.80
C GLY A 211 1.01 10.64 5.42
N SER A 212 1.58 11.54 4.61
CA SER A 212 2.42 12.66 5.08
C SER A 212 1.64 13.62 5.99
N THR A 213 0.41 13.95 5.60
CA THR A 213 -0.45 14.80 6.44
C THR A 213 -0.88 14.08 7.74
N GLY A 214 -1.08 12.76 7.69
CA GLY A 214 -1.40 11.94 8.87
C GLY A 214 -0.25 11.82 9.85
N THR A 215 0.99 11.68 9.38
CA THR A 215 2.19 11.64 10.23
C THR A 215 2.46 13.00 10.86
N GLU A 216 2.28 14.11 10.13
CA GLU A 216 2.34 15.46 10.71
C GLU A 216 1.30 15.68 11.82
N VAL A 217 0.06 15.21 11.63
CA VAL A 217 -0.96 15.22 12.69
C VAL A 217 -0.49 14.40 13.90
N ALA A 218 0.03 13.19 13.67
CA ALA A 218 0.48 12.31 14.75
C ALA A 218 1.64 12.91 15.57
N VAL A 219 2.63 13.51 14.91
CA VAL A 219 3.74 14.15 15.62
C VAL A 219 3.28 15.41 16.35
N LYS A 220 2.37 16.22 15.79
CA LYS A 220 1.77 17.35 16.53
C LYS A 220 1.08 16.87 17.82
N MET A 221 0.36 15.75 17.76
CA MET A 221 -0.26 15.11 18.93
C MET A 221 0.79 14.69 19.96
N GLY A 222 1.82 13.94 19.55
CA GLY A 222 2.88 13.45 20.45
C GLY A 222 3.69 14.59 21.10
N LEU A 223 4.19 15.53 20.30
CA LEU A 223 4.99 16.65 20.79
C LEU A 223 4.21 17.50 21.82
N ARG A 224 2.92 17.77 21.58
CA ARG A 224 2.09 18.52 22.52
C ARG A 224 1.86 17.73 23.81
N ALA A 225 1.59 16.43 23.72
CA ALA A 225 1.41 15.55 24.88
C ALA A 225 2.64 15.52 25.78
N ALA A 226 3.83 15.32 25.21
CA ALA A 226 5.09 15.37 25.96
C ALA A 226 5.37 16.76 26.54
N ARG A 227 5.15 17.83 25.75
CA ARG A 227 5.32 19.21 26.22
C ARG A 227 4.49 19.52 27.46
N VAL A 228 3.20 19.18 27.44
CA VAL A 228 2.29 19.41 28.56
C VAL A 228 2.71 18.57 29.76
N ARG A 229 3.02 17.28 29.57
CA ARG A 229 3.43 16.39 30.67
C ARG A 229 4.71 16.86 31.37
N TYR A 230 5.70 17.29 30.60
CA TYR A 230 7.02 17.66 31.13
C TYR A 230 7.18 19.16 31.42
N GLY A 231 6.11 19.95 31.29
CA GLY A 231 6.10 21.38 31.60
C GLY A 231 7.08 22.19 30.74
N TRP A 232 7.30 21.79 29.49
CA TRP A 232 8.22 22.48 28.59
C TRP A 232 7.58 23.73 27.97
N GLY A 233 8.33 24.83 27.91
CA GLY A 233 7.90 26.08 27.28
C GLY A 233 7.73 25.97 25.75
N THR A 234 7.00 26.91 25.17
CA THR A 234 6.69 26.95 23.72
C THR A 234 7.91 27.17 22.83
N GLU A 235 8.91 27.87 23.36
CA GLU A 235 10.19 28.22 22.74
C GLU A 235 11.20 27.06 22.73
N GLN A 236 10.96 26.02 23.52
CA GLN A 236 11.84 24.87 23.61
C GLN A 236 11.64 23.97 22.39
N LYS A 237 12.74 23.70 21.69
CA LYS A 237 12.78 22.79 20.53
C LYS A 237 12.63 21.35 21.01
N LEU A 238 11.69 20.63 20.41
CA LEU A 238 11.45 19.21 20.64
C LEU A 238 11.73 18.47 19.33
N GLY A 239 12.48 17.38 19.42
CA GLY A 239 12.66 16.44 18.32
C GLY A 239 11.79 15.19 18.48
N VAL A 240 11.96 14.25 17.56
CA VAL A 240 11.40 12.90 17.64
C VAL A 240 12.53 11.87 17.78
N LEU A 241 12.22 10.73 18.39
CA LEU A 241 13.01 9.52 18.25
C LEU A 241 12.48 8.72 17.06
N GLY A 242 13.36 8.10 16.28
CA GLY A 242 12.98 7.25 15.17
C GLY A 242 14.03 6.19 14.83
N LEU A 243 13.88 5.54 13.68
CA LEU A 243 14.84 4.57 13.16
C LEU A 243 15.51 5.12 11.90
N LYS A 244 16.78 4.80 11.69
CA LYS A 244 17.50 5.18 10.48
C LYS A 244 16.84 4.58 9.23
N GLY A 245 16.78 5.33 8.13
CA GLY A 245 16.07 4.93 6.91
C GLY A 245 14.53 4.95 7.03
N GLY A 246 13.97 5.37 8.17
CA GLY A 246 12.53 5.56 8.30
C GLY A 246 12.01 6.62 7.34
N TYR A 247 10.81 6.39 6.79
CA TYR A 247 10.14 7.28 5.85
C TYR A 247 8.71 7.57 6.31
N HIS A 248 8.41 8.85 6.51
CA HIS A 248 7.12 9.28 7.05
C HIS A 248 6.33 10.20 6.11
N GLY A 249 6.82 10.40 4.88
CA GLY A 249 6.21 11.27 3.86
C GLY A 249 7.06 12.46 3.44
N ASP A 250 6.53 13.25 2.49
CA ASP A 250 7.31 14.26 1.77
C ASP A 250 6.90 15.71 2.10
N THR A 251 5.91 15.92 2.96
CA THR A 251 5.65 17.27 3.49
C THR A 251 6.77 17.64 4.47
N ILE A 252 7.04 18.94 4.63
CA ILE A 252 8.22 19.39 5.38
C ILE A 252 8.27 18.85 6.82
N GLY A 253 7.13 18.79 7.50
CA GLY A 253 7.05 18.25 8.85
C GLY A 253 7.33 16.75 8.88
N ALA A 254 6.91 16.00 7.86
CA ALA A 254 7.18 14.57 7.69
C ALA A 254 8.66 14.29 7.35
N MET A 255 9.26 15.12 6.50
CA MET A 255 10.69 15.03 6.20
C MET A 255 11.54 15.29 7.43
N ASP A 256 11.20 16.30 8.25
CA ASP A 256 11.90 16.62 9.50
C ASP A 256 11.90 15.48 10.54
N MET A 257 11.02 14.48 10.39
CA MET A 257 10.97 13.28 11.25
C MET A 257 11.92 12.17 10.78
N SER A 258 12.45 12.29 9.57
CA SER A 258 13.29 11.29 8.92
C SER A 258 14.75 11.72 9.00
N GLU A 259 15.68 10.77 9.02
CA GLU A 259 17.10 11.11 9.09
C GLU A 259 17.59 11.81 7.81
N PRO A 260 18.74 12.51 7.84
CA PRO A 260 19.35 13.03 6.63
C PRO A 260 19.60 11.92 5.60
N CYS A 261 18.97 12.04 4.42
CA CYS A 261 18.99 11.03 3.36
C CYS A 261 18.72 11.66 1.98
N ALA A 262 18.73 10.84 0.93
CA ALA A 262 18.53 11.30 -0.45
C ALA A 262 17.18 12.00 -0.70
N PHE A 263 16.16 11.75 0.14
CA PHE A 263 14.83 12.35 0.04
C PHE A 263 14.78 13.81 0.51
N ASN A 264 15.66 14.20 1.43
CA ASN A 264 15.61 15.51 2.10
C ASN A 264 16.90 16.33 1.94
N GLU A 265 18.00 15.74 1.44
CA GLU A 265 19.28 16.43 1.22
C GLU A 265 19.14 17.68 0.33
N LYS A 266 18.23 17.65 -0.65
CA LYS A 266 18.00 18.74 -1.61
C LYS A 266 16.73 19.54 -1.33
N VAL A 267 16.39 19.67 -0.06
CA VAL A 267 15.20 20.41 0.41
C VAL A 267 15.67 21.51 1.35
N GLU A 268 15.63 22.77 0.88
CA GLU A 268 16.39 23.90 1.47
C GLU A 268 16.03 24.24 2.93
N TRP A 269 14.81 23.90 3.35
CA TRP A 269 14.26 24.15 4.69
C TRP A 269 14.17 22.90 5.58
N TYR A 270 14.75 21.77 5.17
CA TYR A 270 14.85 20.58 6.02
C TYR A 270 15.83 20.82 7.17
N GLU A 271 15.43 20.48 8.40
CA GLU A 271 16.26 20.66 9.60
C GLU A 271 16.68 19.33 10.26
N GLY A 272 15.96 18.23 10.01
CA GLY A 272 16.21 16.95 10.68
C GLY A 272 16.01 17.04 12.19
N LYS A 273 14.75 17.03 12.63
CA LYS A 273 14.33 17.30 14.01
C LYS A 273 14.22 16.02 14.82
N GLY A 274 15.31 15.28 14.97
CA GLY A 274 15.25 14.05 15.74
C GLY A 274 16.58 13.36 16.03
N PHE A 275 16.44 12.17 16.58
CA PHE A 275 17.51 11.19 16.72
C PHE A 275 17.02 9.84 16.20
N TRP A 276 17.86 9.16 15.41
CA TRP A 276 17.49 7.91 14.75
C TRP A 276 18.41 6.79 15.18
N PHE A 277 17.82 5.73 15.74
CA PHE A 277 18.54 4.53 16.17
C PHE A 277 18.95 3.68 14.97
N ASP A 278 20.16 3.13 15.04
CA ASP A 278 20.52 1.93 14.27
C ASP A 278 19.73 0.73 14.82
N TYR A 279 19.48 -0.27 13.98
CA TYR A 279 18.70 -1.45 14.33
C TYR A 279 19.24 -2.71 13.63
N PRO A 280 19.00 -3.90 14.21
CA PRO A 280 19.20 -5.16 13.52
C PRO A 280 18.12 -5.40 12.45
N THR A 281 18.50 -6.03 11.35
CA THR A 281 17.58 -6.43 10.27
C THR A 281 17.48 -7.94 10.13
N VAL A 282 16.42 -8.43 9.52
CA VAL A 282 16.13 -9.86 9.34
C VAL A 282 16.22 -10.19 7.86
N LEU A 283 17.00 -11.21 7.50
CA LEU A 283 17.17 -11.62 6.11
C LEU A 283 17.32 -13.14 6.00
N CYS A 284 16.79 -13.73 4.93
CA CYS A 284 17.14 -15.08 4.52
C CYS A 284 18.30 -15.01 3.53
N ALA A 285 19.44 -15.61 3.89
CA ALA A 285 20.61 -15.72 3.03
C ALA A 285 21.11 -17.16 3.04
N ASP A 286 21.39 -17.72 1.86
CA ASP A 286 21.82 -19.11 1.71
C ASP A 286 20.89 -20.14 2.41
N GLY A 287 19.59 -19.89 2.35
CA GLY A 287 18.55 -20.71 2.97
C GLY A 287 18.49 -20.63 4.51
N LYS A 288 19.24 -19.71 5.13
CA LYS A 288 19.28 -19.50 6.59
C LYS A 288 18.68 -18.16 6.95
N TRP A 289 17.83 -18.14 7.96
CA TRP A 289 17.27 -16.91 8.50
C TRP A 289 18.22 -16.36 9.56
N SER A 290 18.52 -15.08 9.51
CA SER A 290 19.35 -14.43 10.53
C SER A 290 18.89 -13.02 10.83
N VAL A 291 19.01 -12.65 12.10
CA VAL A 291 19.09 -11.26 12.53
C VAL A 291 20.52 -10.80 12.28
N THR A 292 20.69 -9.80 11.42
CA THR A 292 21.96 -9.20 11.03
C THR A 292 22.13 -7.86 11.75
N VAL A 293 23.36 -7.59 12.22
CA VAL A 293 23.72 -6.35 12.89
C VAL A 293 24.78 -5.66 12.02
N ASN A 294 24.56 -4.39 11.67
CA ASN A 294 25.52 -3.62 10.88
C ASN A 294 26.80 -3.32 11.70
N ASP A 295 27.89 -2.98 11.01
CA ASP A 295 29.19 -2.76 11.68
C ASP A 295 29.15 -1.63 12.72
N ALA A 296 28.35 -0.59 12.47
CA ALA A 296 28.19 0.54 13.38
C ALA A 296 27.60 0.09 14.73
N LEU A 297 26.56 -0.75 14.68
CA LEU A 297 25.82 -1.24 15.83
C LEU A 297 26.49 -2.46 16.49
N SER A 298 27.34 -3.19 15.76
CA SER A 298 28.01 -4.41 16.24
C SER A 298 28.85 -4.19 17.51
N LYS A 299 29.38 -2.96 17.69
CA LYS A 299 30.16 -2.59 18.88
C LYS A 299 29.32 -2.51 20.15
N ASP A 300 28.03 -2.20 20.01
CA ASP A 300 27.13 -1.98 21.13
C ASP A 300 26.33 -3.23 21.50
N ILE A 301 25.88 -4.00 20.50
CA ILE A 301 25.01 -5.17 20.72
C ILE A 301 25.61 -6.51 20.25
N GLY A 302 26.87 -6.49 19.80
CA GLY A 302 27.55 -7.67 19.29
C GLY A 302 27.05 -8.13 17.92
N HIS A 303 27.31 -9.39 17.59
CA HIS A 303 26.98 -9.98 16.30
C HIS A 303 25.52 -10.45 16.21
N GLY A 304 25.09 -10.66 14.96
CA GLY A 304 23.81 -11.25 14.61
C GLY A 304 23.64 -12.70 15.09
N GLN A 305 22.42 -13.23 14.95
CA GLN A 305 22.05 -14.58 15.35
C GLN A 305 21.27 -15.28 14.22
N SER A 306 21.52 -16.57 14.04
CA SER A 306 20.78 -17.41 13.07
C SER A 306 19.57 -18.09 13.72
N TYR A 307 18.53 -18.30 12.93
CA TYR A 307 17.26 -18.91 13.31
C TYR A 307 16.87 -19.99 12.29
N ALA A 308 16.11 -20.98 12.73
CA ALA A 308 15.69 -22.07 11.85
C ALA A 308 14.58 -21.65 10.86
N SER A 309 13.79 -20.64 11.23
CA SER A 309 12.71 -20.09 10.41
C SER A 309 12.46 -18.61 10.73
N LEU A 310 11.72 -17.94 9.85
CA LEU A 310 11.21 -16.59 10.13
C LEU A 310 10.30 -16.58 11.36
N SER A 311 9.51 -17.63 11.57
CA SER A 311 8.64 -17.75 12.75
C SER A 311 9.43 -17.74 14.06
N ASP A 312 10.64 -18.30 14.09
CA ASP A 312 11.50 -18.27 15.29
C ASP A 312 12.08 -16.86 15.54
N VAL A 313 12.27 -16.06 14.49
CA VAL A 313 12.64 -14.63 14.64
C VAL A 313 11.48 -13.85 15.25
N PHE A 314 10.25 -14.16 14.83
CA PHE A 314 9.01 -13.53 15.30
C PHE A 314 8.44 -14.13 16.60
N ASP A 315 9.10 -15.15 17.19
CA ASP A 315 8.85 -15.63 18.56
C ASP A 315 9.38 -14.60 19.57
N VAL A 316 8.84 -13.39 19.54
CA VAL A 316 9.33 -12.24 20.30
C VAL A 316 9.30 -12.54 21.81
N GLU A 317 8.21 -13.14 22.31
CA GLU A 317 8.08 -13.51 23.72
C GLU A 317 9.02 -14.64 24.14
N GLY A 318 9.22 -15.65 23.29
CA GLY A 318 10.21 -16.69 23.56
C GLY A 318 11.64 -16.13 23.55
N ARG A 319 11.96 -15.22 22.64
CA ARG A 319 13.26 -14.51 22.58
C ARG A 319 13.48 -13.61 23.80
N GLU A 320 12.43 -12.95 24.30
CA GLU A 320 12.49 -12.21 25.56
C GLU A 320 12.79 -13.13 26.75
N ARG A 321 12.09 -14.26 26.86
CA ARG A 321 12.35 -15.27 27.92
C ARG A 321 13.77 -15.82 27.88
N ARG A 322 14.39 -15.88 26.71
CA ARG A 322 15.80 -16.27 26.52
C ARG A 322 16.80 -15.15 26.82
N GLY A 323 16.33 -13.93 27.12
CA GLY A 323 17.18 -12.78 27.45
C GLY A 323 17.82 -12.09 26.24
N GLU A 324 17.38 -12.40 25.01
CA GLU A 324 18.00 -11.84 23.79
C GLU A 324 17.81 -10.32 23.65
N HIS A 325 16.81 -9.77 24.33
CA HIS A 325 16.46 -8.35 24.35
C HIS A 325 17.40 -7.50 25.22
N HIS A 326 18.08 -8.07 26.24
CA HIS A 326 18.86 -7.30 27.21
C HIS A 326 19.92 -6.41 26.56
N ARG A 327 20.61 -6.92 25.53
CA ARG A 327 21.61 -6.16 24.77
C ARG A 327 21.01 -4.97 24.02
N TYR A 328 19.79 -5.11 23.50
CA TYR A 328 19.09 -4.01 22.83
C TYR A 328 18.69 -2.97 23.85
N GLU A 329 18.13 -3.39 24.98
CA GLU A 329 17.74 -2.49 26.04
C GLU A 329 18.91 -1.70 26.63
N GLU A 330 20.06 -2.35 26.81
CA GLU A 330 21.29 -1.69 27.27
C GLU A 330 21.76 -0.63 26.27
N TYR A 331 21.82 -0.95 24.98
CA TYR A 331 22.16 0.00 23.92
C TYR A 331 21.20 1.20 23.88
N ILE A 332 19.89 0.93 23.91
CA ILE A 332 18.85 1.97 23.86
C ILE A 332 18.96 2.86 25.10
N THR A 333 19.09 2.27 26.29
CA THR A 333 19.20 3.01 27.55
C THR A 333 20.42 3.92 27.57
N LYS A 334 21.61 3.38 27.25
CA LYS A 334 22.86 4.17 27.15
C LYS A 334 22.74 5.32 26.17
N THR A 335 22.08 5.08 25.03
CA THR A 335 21.84 6.11 24.03
C THR A 335 20.94 7.21 24.57
N LEU A 336 19.79 6.85 25.19
CA LEU A 336 18.87 7.82 25.79
C LEU A 336 19.53 8.63 26.91
N GLU A 337 20.34 7.99 27.77
CA GLU A 337 21.12 8.67 28.81
C GLU A 337 22.10 9.69 28.21
N ALA A 338 22.81 9.32 27.13
CA ALA A 338 23.71 10.23 26.45
C ALA A 338 22.98 11.42 25.80
N LEU A 339 21.80 11.20 25.22
CA LEU A 339 20.98 12.28 24.65
C LEU A 339 20.42 13.21 25.74
N HIS A 340 19.99 12.63 26.87
CA HIS A 340 19.55 13.38 28.05
C HIS A 340 20.67 14.27 28.59
N GLN A 341 21.89 13.73 28.74
CA GLN A 341 23.08 14.48 29.19
C GLN A 341 23.44 15.65 28.25
N ARG A 342 23.15 15.53 26.95
CA ARG A 342 23.31 16.60 25.97
C ARG A 342 22.19 17.65 26.01
N GLY A 343 21.19 17.46 26.87
CA GLY A 343 20.04 18.35 27.02
C GLY A 343 19.05 18.28 25.86
N GLN A 344 19.11 17.23 25.04
CA GLN A 344 18.16 17.05 23.93
C GLN A 344 16.80 16.62 24.47
N LYS A 345 15.73 17.19 23.88
CA LYS A 345 14.35 16.94 24.29
C LYS A 345 13.60 16.31 23.13
N PHE A 346 12.87 15.25 23.42
CA PHE A 346 12.08 14.52 22.45
C PHE A 346 10.63 14.48 22.90
N GLY A 347 9.70 14.60 21.95
CA GLY A 347 8.27 14.59 22.26
C GLY A 347 7.54 13.32 21.84
N SER A 348 8.16 12.45 21.06
CA SER A 348 7.54 11.18 20.64
C SER A 348 8.58 10.21 20.07
N LEU A 349 8.27 8.91 20.10
CA LEU A 349 8.84 7.92 19.19
C LEU A 349 7.93 7.81 17.97
N ILE A 350 8.48 7.89 16.76
CA ILE A 350 7.78 7.53 15.52
C ILE A 350 8.56 6.43 14.81
N MET A 351 7.88 5.35 14.40
CA MET A 351 8.50 4.29 13.62
C MET A 351 7.49 3.56 12.73
N GLU A 352 7.98 3.06 11.61
CA GLU A 352 7.31 2.04 10.80
C GLU A 352 7.48 0.68 11.51
N PRO A 353 6.40 0.02 11.98
CA PRO A 353 6.54 -1.26 12.66
C PRO A 353 6.85 -2.36 11.64
N ILE A 354 7.80 -3.23 11.99
CA ILE A 354 8.26 -4.42 11.24
C ILE A 354 9.03 -4.12 9.95
N VAL A 355 8.54 -3.26 9.06
CA VAL A 355 9.19 -2.99 7.77
C VAL A 355 9.33 -1.50 7.52
N LEU A 356 10.57 -1.06 7.25
CA LEU A 356 10.83 0.27 6.70
C LEU A 356 10.71 0.18 5.17
N GLY A 357 9.63 0.75 4.63
CA GLY A 357 9.27 0.58 3.22
C GLY A 357 10.22 1.32 2.28
N ALA A 358 10.15 2.65 2.28
CA ALA A 358 10.95 3.47 1.35
C ALA A 358 12.45 3.45 1.69
N GLY A 359 12.79 3.12 2.93
CA GLY A 359 14.17 2.92 3.39
C GLY A 359 14.91 1.74 2.76
N GLY A 360 14.21 0.91 1.97
CA GLY A 360 14.82 -0.22 1.26
C GLY A 360 14.13 -1.56 1.47
N MET A 361 12.85 -1.58 1.89
CA MET A 361 12.16 -2.80 2.31
C MET A 361 12.95 -3.53 3.40
N GLU A 362 13.42 -2.79 4.39
CA GLU A 362 14.21 -3.33 5.49
C GLU A 362 13.28 -4.00 6.50
N LEU A 363 13.41 -5.32 6.67
CA LEU A 363 12.70 -6.07 7.69
C LEU A 363 13.44 -5.92 9.02
N VAL A 364 12.90 -5.14 9.95
CA VAL A 364 13.52 -4.85 11.24
C VAL A 364 13.30 -6.03 12.18
N ASP A 365 14.28 -6.30 13.05
CA ASP A 365 14.08 -7.26 14.13
C ASP A 365 12.92 -6.82 15.06
N PRO A 366 11.80 -7.56 15.12
CA PRO A 366 10.65 -7.18 15.96
C PRO A 366 11.00 -7.12 17.46
N LEU A 367 11.98 -7.90 17.91
CA LEU A 367 12.43 -7.86 19.31
C LEU A 367 13.09 -6.52 19.64
N PHE A 368 13.85 -5.95 18.71
CA PHE A 368 14.49 -4.64 18.88
C PHE A 368 13.44 -3.53 19.00
N GLN A 369 12.43 -3.50 18.11
CA GLN A 369 11.37 -2.51 18.16
C GLN A 369 10.53 -2.61 19.45
N ARG A 370 10.23 -3.84 19.92
CA ARG A 370 9.58 -4.05 21.22
C ARG A 370 10.44 -3.53 22.38
N ALA A 371 11.74 -3.85 22.39
CA ALA A 371 12.68 -3.35 23.39
C ALA A 371 12.75 -1.82 23.40
N LEU A 372 12.78 -1.18 22.22
CA LEU A 372 12.77 0.28 22.08
C LEU A 372 11.54 0.91 22.72
N VAL A 373 10.35 0.40 22.42
CA VAL A 373 9.09 0.86 23.02
C VAL A 373 9.10 0.68 24.54
N ASN A 374 9.52 -0.50 25.02
CA ASN A 374 9.53 -0.82 26.44
C ASN A 374 10.52 0.05 27.24
N VAL A 375 11.72 0.27 26.70
CA VAL A 375 12.72 1.14 27.31
C VAL A 375 12.22 2.58 27.36
N ILE A 376 11.66 3.12 26.28
CA ILE A 376 11.14 4.49 26.28
C ILE A 376 10.04 4.65 27.35
N ARG A 377 9.11 3.70 27.44
CA ARG A 377 8.02 3.72 28.42
C ARG A 377 8.49 3.74 29.87
N ARG A 378 9.50 2.94 30.21
CA ARG A 378 10.04 2.88 31.58
C ARG A 378 11.05 3.98 31.91
N SER A 379 11.55 4.69 30.89
CA SER A 379 12.57 5.73 31.03
C SER A 379 12.00 7.15 31.15
N ALA A 380 10.82 7.32 31.76
CA ALA A 380 10.19 8.64 31.95
C ALA A 380 11.11 9.65 32.67
N HIS A 381 11.97 9.16 33.56
CA HIS A 381 12.99 9.94 34.27
C HIS A 381 14.08 10.55 33.36
N LEU A 382 14.27 10.03 32.14
CA LEU A 382 15.21 10.59 31.15
C LEU A 382 14.61 11.72 30.31
N PHE A 383 13.31 11.98 30.43
CA PHE A 383 12.63 13.03 29.66
C PHE A 383 12.16 14.19 30.55
N GLY A 384 11.77 13.94 31.81
CA GLY A 384 11.28 14.98 32.74
C GLY A 384 12.29 15.47 33.77
N THR A 385 11.95 16.54 34.50
CA THR A 385 12.76 17.12 35.59
C THR A 385 12.20 16.87 37.00
N SER A 386 11.02 16.25 37.15
CA SER A 386 10.42 15.96 38.45
C SER A 386 9.71 14.60 38.47
N ASN A 387 9.89 13.86 39.57
CA ASN A 387 9.46 12.45 39.69
C ASN A 387 7.93 12.27 39.86
N ASP A 388 7.14 13.32 40.13
CA ASP A 388 5.71 13.18 40.45
C ASP A 388 4.74 13.47 39.29
N ALA A 389 5.15 14.21 38.25
CA ALA A 389 4.27 14.57 37.12
C ALA A 389 4.30 13.59 35.93
N ALA A 390 5.19 12.58 35.98
CA ALA A 390 5.47 11.68 34.86
C ALA A 390 4.83 10.29 34.98
N ALA A 391 4.14 10.00 36.10
CA ALA A 391 3.46 8.73 36.30
C ALA A 391 2.17 8.65 35.45
N PRO A 392 1.88 7.49 34.83
CA PRO A 392 0.60 7.24 34.16
C PRO A 392 -0.57 7.45 35.11
N LYS A 393 -1.64 8.09 34.65
CA LYS A 393 -2.87 8.30 35.44
C LYS A 393 -3.64 7.00 35.68
N ASP A 394 -3.58 6.08 34.72
CA ASP A 394 -4.20 4.76 34.75
C ASP A 394 -3.47 3.81 33.78
N ASP A 395 -3.91 2.55 33.70
CA ASP A 395 -3.31 1.50 32.86
C ASP A 395 -3.43 1.76 31.35
N LYS A 396 -4.27 2.73 30.94
CA LYS A 396 -4.45 3.13 29.54
C LYS A 396 -3.65 4.39 29.17
N ASP A 397 -3.10 5.09 30.15
CA ASP A 397 -2.25 6.24 29.92
C ASP A 397 -0.88 5.80 29.36
N TRP A 398 -0.25 6.69 28.61
CA TRP A 398 1.08 6.47 28.08
C TRP A 398 2.13 6.75 29.17
N SER A 399 3.35 6.25 28.99
CA SER A 399 4.49 6.50 29.88
C SER A 399 5.74 6.80 29.05
N GLY A 400 6.70 7.52 29.64
CA GLY A 400 7.86 7.98 28.88
C GLY A 400 7.46 8.95 27.78
N LEU A 401 7.58 8.56 26.51
CA LEU A 401 7.13 9.35 25.37
C LEU A 401 5.93 8.68 24.68
N PRO A 402 5.02 9.47 24.07
CA PRO A 402 4.01 8.96 23.15
C PRO A 402 4.65 8.12 22.03
N ILE A 403 4.09 6.93 21.80
CA ILE A 403 4.53 5.99 20.79
C ILE A 403 3.63 6.10 19.55
N ILE A 404 4.21 6.49 18.42
CA ILE A 404 3.54 6.63 17.13
C ILE A 404 3.95 5.45 16.23
N PHE A 405 2.98 4.65 15.80
CA PHE A 405 3.18 3.66 14.75
C PHE A 405 2.70 4.20 13.40
N ASP A 406 3.64 4.40 12.50
CA ASP A 406 3.36 4.71 11.11
C ASP A 406 2.99 3.41 10.37
N GLU A 407 1.70 3.09 10.38
CA GLU A 407 1.14 1.92 9.69
C GLU A 407 0.59 2.30 8.30
N VAL A 408 1.05 3.40 7.71
CA VAL A 408 0.66 3.81 6.36
C VAL A 408 1.01 2.73 5.35
N PHE A 409 2.16 2.06 5.53
CA PHE A 409 2.56 0.93 4.69
C PHE A 409 2.10 -0.42 5.26
N THR A 410 2.35 -0.66 6.55
CA THR A 410 2.36 -2.02 7.12
C THR A 410 1.01 -2.48 7.67
N GLY A 411 0.09 -1.55 7.92
CA GLY A 411 -1.22 -1.85 8.47
C GLY A 411 -2.19 -2.47 7.47
N LEU A 412 -3.39 -2.77 7.96
CA LEU A 412 -4.55 -3.20 7.19
C LEU A 412 -4.27 -4.43 6.31
N TYR A 413 -3.66 -5.46 6.91
CA TYR A 413 -3.35 -6.75 6.27
C TYR A 413 -2.22 -6.76 5.24
N ARG A 414 -1.49 -5.65 5.01
CA ARG A 414 -0.32 -5.67 4.12
C ARG A 414 0.68 -6.77 4.50
N LEU A 415 0.96 -6.89 5.80
CA LEU A 415 1.85 -7.91 6.37
C LEU A 415 1.10 -9.13 6.90
N GLY A 416 -0.18 -9.29 6.56
CA GLY A 416 -1.01 -10.45 6.93
C GLY A 416 -1.73 -10.36 8.28
N ARG A 417 -1.74 -9.18 8.91
CA ARG A 417 -2.51 -8.88 10.14
C ARG A 417 -3.16 -7.49 10.05
N PHE A 418 -4.26 -7.27 10.76
CA PHE A 418 -4.96 -5.96 10.74
C PHE A 418 -4.02 -4.80 11.16
N THR A 419 -3.25 -5.00 12.22
CA THR A 419 -2.23 -4.06 12.69
C THR A 419 -0.90 -4.76 12.91
N SER A 420 0.18 -4.09 12.51
CA SER A 420 1.55 -4.59 12.71
C SER A 420 1.99 -4.53 14.17
N SER A 421 1.33 -3.72 15.01
CA SER A 421 1.50 -3.71 16.47
C SER A 421 1.44 -5.11 17.10
N SER A 422 0.58 -5.98 16.54
CA SER A 422 0.42 -7.35 17.03
C SER A 422 1.67 -8.22 16.87
N PHE A 423 2.57 -7.92 15.93
CA PHE A 423 3.85 -8.64 15.80
C PHE A 423 4.82 -8.28 16.92
N LEU A 424 4.73 -7.04 17.43
CA LEU A 424 5.58 -6.55 18.51
C LEU A 424 5.02 -6.93 19.89
N GLY A 425 3.72 -7.18 20.00
CA GLY A 425 3.05 -7.42 21.28
C GLY A 425 3.00 -6.18 22.17
N VAL A 426 3.12 -4.98 21.58
CA VAL A 426 2.99 -3.69 22.27
C VAL A 426 2.12 -2.75 21.45
N HIS A 427 1.20 -2.06 22.12
CA HIS A 427 0.29 -1.11 21.47
C HIS A 427 0.95 0.26 21.24
N PRO A 428 0.57 1.01 20.19
CA PRO A 428 0.91 2.43 20.06
C PRO A 428 -0.09 3.32 20.82
N ASP A 429 0.31 4.57 21.07
CA ASP A 429 -0.58 5.60 21.61
C ASP A 429 -1.24 6.40 20.47
N ILE A 430 -0.57 6.46 19.32
CA ILE A 430 -1.06 7.05 18.07
C ILE A 430 -0.71 6.12 16.90
N SER A 431 -1.62 5.90 15.95
CA SER A 431 -1.30 5.16 14.71
C SER A 431 -1.84 5.85 13.47
N VAL A 432 -1.11 5.73 12.36
CA VAL A 432 -1.44 6.38 11.09
C VAL A 432 -1.74 5.33 10.03
N HIS A 433 -2.84 5.47 9.31
CA HIS A 433 -3.25 4.55 8.25
C HIS A 433 -3.66 5.31 6.99
N ALA A 434 -3.14 4.90 5.84
CA ALA A 434 -3.53 5.38 4.51
C ALA A 434 -3.35 4.23 3.51
N LYS A 435 -2.98 4.52 2.26
CA LYS A 435 -2.70 3.53 1.21
C LYS A 435 -3.80 2.46 1.10
N LEU A 436 -3.57 1.28 1.69
CA LEU A 436 -4.48 0.13 1.66
C LEU A 436 -5.83 0.41 2.33
N LEU A 437 -5.93 1.48 3.13
CA LEU A 437 -7.15 1.99 3.74
C LEU A 437 -8.31 2.07 2.74
N THR A 438 -8.07 2.58 1.53
CA THR A 438 -9.10 2.74 0.50
C THR A 438 -9.00 1.69 -0.61
N GLY A 439 -8.22 0.62 -0.38
CA GLY A 439 -7.98 -0.43 -1.38
C GLY A 439 -7.26 0.06 -2.63
N GLY A 440 -6.67 1.27 -2.59
CA GLY A 440 -5.99 1.91 -3.72
C GLY A 440 -6.89 2.69 -4.68
N LEU A 441 -8.16 2.94 -4.34
CA LEU A 441 -9.09 3.64 -5.24
C LEU A 441 -9.03 5.17 -5.13
N VAL A 442 -8.93 5.72 -3.91
CA VAL A 442 -9.01 7.17 -3.67
C VAL A 442 -8.15 7.58 -2.45
N PRO A 443 -7.55 8.77 -2.41
CA PRO A 443 -6.80 9.22 -1.22
C PRO A 443 -7.69 9.39 0.02
N LEU A 444 -7.22 8.88 1.15
CA LEU A 444 -7.71 9.17 2.50
C LEU A 444 -6.63 8.73 3.49
N CYS A 445 -6.54 9.44 4.62
CA CYS A 445 -5.72 9.03 5.76
C CYS A 445 -6.48 9.19 7.07
N THR A 446 -6.16 8.34 8.03
CA THR A 446 -6.68 8.39 9.39
C THR A 446 -5.52 8.32 10.40
N THR A 447 -5.53 9.20 11.38
CA THR A 447 -4.64 9.17 12.54
C THR A 447 -5.47 8.83 13.78
N LEU A 448 -5.29 7.62 14.30
CA LEU A 448 -5.93 7.14 15.52
C LEU A 448 -5.12 7.60 16.74
N ALA A 449 -5.79 7.96 17.83
CA ALA A 449 -5.15 8.36 19.07
C ALA A 449 -5.85 7.76 20.29
N SER A 450 -5.08 7.55 21.36
CA SER A 450 -5.63 7.21 22.67
C SER A 450 -6.38 8.37 23.30
N GLU A 451 -7.28 8.06 24.23
CA GLU A 451 -8.04 9.09 24.95
C GLU A 451 -7.12 10.06 25.69
N HIS A 452 -6.07 9.55 26.35
CA HIS A 452 -5.10 10.38 27.07
C HIS A 452 -4.28 11.31 26.17
N ILE A 453 -4.10 11.00 24.88
CA ILE A 453 -3.50 11.93 23.93
C ILE A 453 -4.49 13.03 23.54
N PHE A 454 -5.77 12.68 23.35
CA PHE A 454 -6.83 13.64 23.03
C PHE A 454 -7.09 14.62 24.17
N ASP A 455 -7.11 14.15 25.42
CA ASP A 455 -7.37 14.97 26.61
C ASP A 455 -6.35 16.11 26.80
N VAL A 456 -5.13 15.97 26.27
CA VAL A 456 -4.10 17.04 26.29
C VAL A 456 -4.56 18.30 25.55
N PHE A 457 -5.41 18.15 24.53
CA PHE A 457 -5.94 19.26 23.73
C PHE A 457 -7.26 19.82 24.27
N SER A 458 -7.78 19.24 25.36
CA SER A 458 -9.03 19.68 25.98
C SER A 458 -8.77 20.83 26.95
N SER A 459 -9.23 22.03 26.58
CA SER A 459 -9.15 23.22 27.43
C SER A 459 -10.30 24.19 27.12
N THR A 460 -10.43 25.26 27.92
CA THR A 460 -11.40 26.34 27.67
C THR A 460 -10.90 27.35 26.62
N ASP A 461 -9.61 27.29 26.27
CA ASP A 461 -8.99 28.12 25.23
C ASP A 461 -9.00 27.36 23.90
N LYS A 462 -9.67 27.93 22.90
CA LYS A 462 -9.74 27.36 21.54
C LYS A 462 -8.36 27.14 20.91
N THR A 463 -7.35 27.91 21.31
CA THR A 463 -5.99 27.79 20.77
C THR A 463 -5.24 26.56 21.25
N ASP A 464 -5.71 25.91 22.33
CA ASP A 464 -5.16 24.63 22.79
C ASP A 464 -5.66 23.43 21.99
N ALA A 465 -6.70 23.61 21.15
CA ALA A 465 -7.18 22.57 20.25
C ALA A 465 -6.12 22.20 19.19
N LEU A 466 -6.27 21.04 18.57
CA LEU A 466 -5.44 20.68 17.42
C LEU A 466 -5.86 21.49 16.19
N LEU A 467 -5.21 22.63 15.97
CA LEU A 467 -5.46 23.53 14.83
C LEU A 467 -4.80 23.00 13.55
N HIS A 468 -5.25 21.83 13.10
CA HIS A 468 -4.88 21.21 11.82
C HIS A 468 -6.18 20.81 11.11
N GLY A 469 -6.30 21.11 9.83
CA GLY A 469 -7.40 20.63 9.00
C GLY A 469 -7.13 20.86 7.52
N HIS A 470 -7.77 20.04 6.69
CA HIS A 470 -7.74 20.16 5.24
C HIS A 470 -9.16 20.42 4.73
N SER A 471 -9.28 21.05 3.56
CA SER A 471 -10.59 21.29 2.95
C SER A 471 -11.38 20.00 2.75
N TYR A 472 -10.70 18.89 2.42
CA TYR A 472 -11.30 17.57 2.19
C TYR A 472 -11.25 16.63 3.41
N THR A 473 -10.97 17.15 4.61
CA THR A 473 -10.97 16.36 5.85
C THR A 473 -12.25 15.51 5.94
N ALA A 474 -12.07 14.20 6.10
CA ALA A 474 -13.14 13.19 6.15
C ALA A 474 -14.12 13.25 4.97
N HIS A 475 -13.64 13.41 3.73
CA HIS A 475 -14.52 13.45 2.57
C HIS A 475 -15.36 12.15 2.45
N PRO A 476 -16.70 12.24 2.25
CA PRO A 476 -17.59 11.07 2.31
C PRO A 476 -17.25 9.95 1.32
N ILE A 477 -16.71 10.30 0.15
CA ILE A 477 -16.33 9.34 -0.90
C ILE A 477 -15.21 8.44 -0.38
N GLY A 478 -14.13 9.03 0.14
CA GLY A 478 -13.01 8.30 0.72
C GLY A 478 -13.43 7.47 1.91
N CYS A 479 -14.21 8.04 2.82
CA CYS A 479 -14.69 7.31 4.00
C CYS A 479 -15.55 6.10 3.63
N GLN A 480 -16.45 6.23 2.64
CA GLN A 480 -17.28 5.11 2.21
C GLN A 480 -16.46 4.03 1.50
N VAL A 481 -15.50 4.41 0.65
CA VAL A 481 -14.60 3.46 -0.01
C VAL A 481 -13.73 2.74 1.02
N ALA A 482 -13.17 3.47 1.99
CA ALA A 482 -12.38 2.89 3.07
C ALA A 482 -13.18 1.91 3.93
N LEU A 483 -14.42 2.27 4.27
CA LEU A 483 -15.33 1.42 5.01
C LEU A 483 -15.55 0.08 4.30
N GLU A 484 -15.84 0.10 2.99
CA GLU A 484 -16.02 -1.12 2.19
C GLU A 484 -14.72 -1.91 2.05
N SER A 485 -13.58 -1.22 1.87
CA SER A 485 -12.26 -1.84 1.75
C SER A 485 -11.88 -2.62 3.01
N VAL A 486 -11.96 -1.97 4.17
CA VAL A 486 -11.58 -2.60 5.46
C VAL A 486 -12.55 -3.73 5.81
N LYS A 487 -13.85 -3.55 5.59
CA LYS A 487 -14.84 -4.63 5.78
C LYS A 487 -14.55 -5.84 4.93
N GLU A 488 -14.25 -5.65 3.65
CA GLU A 488 -13.94 -6.76 2.77
C GLU A 488 -12.67 -7.48 3.22
N MET A 489 -11.60 -6.77 3.60
CA MET A 489 -10.39 -7.42 4.10
C MET A 489 -10.62 -8.21 5.41
N GLN A 490 -11.40 -7.68 6.36
CA GLN A 490 -11.79 -8.43 7.56
C GLN A 490 -12.65 -9.66 7.21
N ALA A 491 -13.57 -9.52 6.26
CA ALA A 491 -14.38 -10.64 5.80
C ALA A 491 -13.53 -11.72 5.10
N MET A 492 -12.53 -11.33 4.32
CA MET A 492 -11.57 -12.26 3.70
C MET A 492 -10.78 -13.04 4.76
N GLU A 493 -10.34 -12.39 5.85
CA GLU A 493 -9.71 -13.07 6.97
C GLU A 493 -10.65 -14.08 7.63
N GLN A 494 -11.90 -13.67 7.92
CA GLN A 494 -12.91 -14.52 8.56
C GLN A 494 -13.30 -15.73 7.70
N ARG A 495 -13.31 -15.59 6.37
CA ARG A 495 -13.59 -16.67 5.43
C ARG A 495 -12.42 -17.63 5.21
N GLY A 496 -11.21 -17.27 5.65
CA GLY A 496 -10.01 -18.05 5.39
C GLY A 496 -9.49 -17.90 3.95
N ASP A 497 -9.77 -16.78 3.27
CA ASP A 497 -9.42 -16.57 1.86
C ASP A 497 -7.89 -16.63 1.61
N TRP A 498 -7.08 -16.46 2.65
CA TRP A 498 -5.61 -16.55 2.61
C TRP A 498 -5.04 -17.86 3.15
N ASP A 499 -5.87 -18.86 3.47
CA ASP A 499 -5.39 -20.11 4.07
C ASP A 499 -4.48 -20.90 3.13
N TRP A 500 -4.69 -20.78 1.81
CA TRP A 500 -3.77 -21.33 0.81
C TRP A 500 -2.35 -20.77 0.98
N ALA A 501 -2.21 -19.48 1.28
CA ALA A 501 -0.93 -18.81 1.49
C ALA A 501 -0.29 -19.23 2.82
N LYS A 502 -1.09 -19.27 3.90
CA LYS A 502 -0.66 -19.73 5.23
C LYS A 502 -0.09 -21.16 5.20
N ASN A 503 -0.61 -21.99 4.31
CA ASN A 503 -0.22 -23.40 4.14
C ASN A 503 1.03 -23.61 3.26
N GLN A 504 1.70 -22.57 2.76
CA GLN A 504 2.88 -22.70 1.89
C GLN A 504 4.21 -22.91 2.62
N GLY A 505 4.21 -23.74 3.67
CA GLY A 505 5.40 -24.12 4.43
C GLY A 505 5.88 -23.12 5.48
N TRP A 506 5.13 -22.03 5.70
CA TRP A 506 5.38 -21.05 6.76
C TRP A 506 5.07 -21.60 8.16
N SER A 507 4.19 -22.60 8.23
CA SER A 507 3.96 -23.39 9.44
C SER A 507 5.02 -24.49 9.60
N SER A 508 5.85 -24.44 10.64
CA SER A 508 6.71 -25.57 11.02
C SER A 508 6.65 -25.90 12.52
N SER A 509 5.74 -26.81 12.91
CA SER A 509 6.05 -28.14 13.47
C SER A 509 4.75 -28.93 13.81
N PRO A 510 4.69 -30.26 13.58
CA PRO A 510 3.62 -31.17 14.05
C PRO A 510 3.67 -31.52 15.55
N THR A 511 4.66 -31.03 16.30
CA THR A 511 4.98 -31.51 17.66
C THR A 511 4.41 -30.67 18.81
N ALA A 512 3.70 -29.58 18.53
CA ALA A 512 2.94 -28.88 19.56
C ALA A 512 1.54 -29.50 19.61
N THR A 513 1.32 -30.41 20.57
CA THR A 513 -0.04 -30.73 21.02
C THR A 513 -0.70 -29.41 21.39
N PRO A 514 -1.91 -29.10 20.90
CA PRO A 514 -2.60 -27.91 21.36
C PRO A 514 -2.80 -28.04 22.86
N SER A 515 -2.14 -27.19 23.64
CA SER A 515 -2.48 -27.06 25.05
C SER A 515 -3.92 -26.60 25.09
N GLU A 516 -4.82 -27.46 25.60
CA GLU A 516 -6.21 -27.10 25.87
C GLU A 516 -6.21 -25.82 26.73
N GLY A 517 -6.53 -24.69 26.11
CA GLY A 517 -6.57 -23.37 26.76
C GLY A 517 -6.01 -22.19 25.97
N SER A 518 -5.19 -22.38 24.92
CA SER A 518 -4.74 -21.26 24.06
C SER A 518 -5.48 -21.29 22.73
N ALA A 519 -6.62 -20.61 22.69
CA ALA A 519 -7.44 -20.48 21.50
C ALA A 519 -7.08 -19.21 20.73
N THR A 520 -5.93 -19.15 20.05
CA THR A 520 -5.77 -18.25 18.90
C THR A 520 -4.78 -18.80 17.87
N CYS A 521 -5.23 -18.94 16.63
CA CYS A 521 -4.41 -19.29 15.46
C CYS A 521 -3.53 -18.10 14.99
N THR A 522 -3.30 -17.10 15.86
CA THR A 522 -2.75 -15.76 15.56
C THR A 522 -1.22 -15.68 15.56
N ASP A 523 -0.53 -16.71 16.04
CA ASP A 523 0.86 -16.57 16.46
C ASP A 523 1.91 -16.84 15.36
N ARG A 524 1.49 -17.21 14.15
CA ARG A 524 2.43 -17.61 13.08
C ARG A 524 2.48 -16.59 11.95
N VAL A 525 3.69 -16.18 11.59
CA VAL A 525 3.96 -15.40 10.37
C VAL A 525 3.68 -16.25 9.13
N TRP A 526 3.25 -15.60 8.06
CA TRP A 526 2.99 -16.25 6.77
C TRP A 526 3.24 -15.27 5.62
N SER A 527 3.35 -15.79 4.41
CA SER A 527 3.38 -14.97 3.20
C SER A 527 2.63 -15.63 2.05
N SER A 528 2.11 -14.82 1.11
CA SER A 528 1.62 -15.30 -0.18
C SER A 528 2.71 -16.00 -0.99
N TRP A 529 3.99 -15.70 -0.73
CA TRP A 529 5.12 -16.29 -1.42
C TRP A 529 5.56 -17.59 -0.73
N PRO A 530 5.77 -18.71 -1.46
CA PRO A 530 6.10 -19.97 -0.81
C PRO A 530 7.44 -19.95 -0.08
N ARG A 531 7.53 -20.51 1.14
CA ARG A 531 8.78 -20.56 1.91
C ARG A 531 9.94 -21.16 1.13
N ARG A 532 9.72 -22.30 0.45
CA ARG A 532 10.75 -22.96 -0.37
C ARG A 532 11.26 -22.06 -1.48
N PHE A 533 10.38 -21.27 -2.09
CA PHE A 533 10.77 -20.31 -3.13
C PHE A 533 11.70 -19.23 -2.57
N ILE A 534 11.41 -18.70 -1.38
CA ILE A 534 12.28 -17.70 -0.70
C ILE A 534 13.66 -18.30 -0.40
N GLU A 535 13.70 -19.49 0.18
CA GLU A 535 14.95 -20.16 0.51
C GLU A 535 15.77 -20.48 -0.76
N ASP A 536 15.14 -20.95 -1.84
CA ASP A 536 15.80 -21.20 -3.12
C ASP A 536 16.42 -19.93 -3.71
N LEU A 537 15.68 -18.82 -3.73
CA LEU A 537 16.20 -17.54 -4.21
C LEU A 537 17.40 -17.08 -3.39
N SER A 538 17.32 -17.21 -2.06
CA SER A 538 18.41 -16.80 -1.16
C SER A 538 19.71 -17.60 -1.34
N ARG A 539 19.65 -18.81 -1.94
CA ARG A 539 20.82 -19.64 -2.28
C ARG A 539 21.53 -19.21 -3.55
N ASN A 540 20.96 -18.30 -4.35
CA ASN A 540 21.67 -17.67 -5.46
C ASN A 540 22.64 -16.59 -4.95
N THR A 541 23.60 -17.00 -4.12
CA THR A 541 24.51 -16.13 -3.37
C THR A 541 25.44 -15.31 -4.26
N LYS A 542 25.56 -15.64 -5.55
CA LYS A 542 26.31 -14.84 -6.53
C LYS A 542 25.63 -13.50 -6.85
N ARG A 543 24.30 -13.48 -6.90
CA ARG A 543 23.50 -12.29 -7.27
C ARG A 543 22.67 -11.73 -6.13
N VAL A 544 22.23 -12.57 -5.21
CA VAL A 544 21.33 -12.24 -4.10
C VAL A 544 22.13 -12.14 -2.80
N SER A 545 22.03 -11.00 -2.10
CA SER A 545 22.56 -10.84 -0.74
C SER A 545 21.59 -11.39 0.30
N GLY A 546 20.29 -11.32 0.03
CA GLY A 546 19.27 -12.09 0.73
C GLY A 546 17.85 -11.69 0.35
N VAL A 547 16.88 -12.36 0.95
CA VAL A 547 15.46 -12.28 0.59
C VAL A 547 14.61 -12.35 1.86
N TRP A 548 13.46 -11.70 1.87
CA TRP A 548 12.41 -11.99 2.84
C TRP A 548 11.03 -11.86 2.20
N ALA A 549 10.04 -12.52 2.79
CA ALA A 549 8.65 -12.34 2.43
C ALA A 549 7.76 -12.43 3.69
N LEU A 550 6.78 -11.54 3.78
CA LEU A 550 5.83 -11.45 4.90
C LEU A 550 4.52 -10.83 4.39
N GLY A 551 3.39 -11.47 4.70
CA GLY A 551 2.09 -11.15 4.11
C GLY A 551 2.18 -11.16 2.59
N ASN A 552 1.84 -10.04 1.98
CA ASN A 552 1.82 -9.89 0.52
C ASN A 552 3.13 -9.34 -0.07
N VAL A 553 4.14 -9.08 0.75
CA VAL A 553 5.37 -8.41 0.34
C VAL A 553 6.48 -9.43 0.14
N LEU A 554 7.17 -9.34 -1.00
CA LEU A 554 8.45 -9.99 -1.27
C LEU A 554 9.51 -8.92 -1.49
N SER A 555 10.65 -9.05 -0.81
CA SER A 555 11.84 -8.22 -1.02
C SER A 555 13.03 -9.09 -1.40
N ILE A 556 13.72 -8.73 -2.48
CA ILE A 556 14.94 -9.38 -2.98
C ILE A 556 16.06 -8.36 -2.97
N HIS A 557 17.03 -8.54 -2.08
CA HIS A 557 18.22 -7.71 -1.97
C HIS A 557 19.30 -8.29 -2.89
N LEU A 558 19.72 -7.50 -3.88
CA LEU A 558 20.76 -7.90 -4.82
C LEU A 558 22.12 -7.40 -4.36
N ARG A 559 23.18 -8.12 -4.73
CA ARG A 559 24.53 -7.70 -4.43
C ARG A 559 24.89 -6.45 -5.22
N ASP A 560 25.22 -5.39 -4.51
CA ASP A 560 25.79 -4.17 -5.07
C ASP A 560 27.32 -4.22 -4.92
N ALA A 561 28.03 -4.48 -6.02
CA ALA A 561 29.48 -4.49 -6.02
C ALA A 561 30.10 -3.11 -5.74
N ALA A 562 29.35 -2.02 -5.94
CA ALA A 562 29.80 -0.65 -5.75
C ALA A 562 29.41 -0.07 -4.36
N GLY A 563 28.53 -0.73 -3.60
CA GLY A 563 28.12 -0.30 -2.25
C GLY A 563 27.38 1.05 -2.21
N THR A 564 26.64 1.39 -3.27
CA THR A 564 26.03 2.71 -3.51
C THR A 564 24.60 2.87 -2.92
N GLY A 565 24.05 1.82 -2.32
CA GLY A 565 22.75 1.87 -1.61
C GLY A 565 21.59 2.28 -2.53
N TYR A 566 20.87 3.35 -2.17
CA TYR A 566 19.71 3.84 -2.94
C TYR A 566 20.05 4.22 -4.39
N SER A 567 21.29 4.63 -4.66
CA SER A 567 21.76 4.97 -6.01
C SER A 567 22.20 3.76 -6.84
N SER A 568 22.06 2.55 -6.29
CA SER A 568 22.49 1.32 -6.97
C SER A 568 21.60 0.98 -8.16
N ASN A 569 22.25 0.51 -9.23
CA ASN A 569 21.59 0.00 -10.43
C ASN A 569 21.50 -1.54 -10.45
N ALA A 570 21.90 -2.21 -9.37
CA ALA A 570 22.01 -3.68 -9.33
C ALA A 570 20.68 -4.40 -9.63
N ALA A 571 19.56 -3.77 -9.29
CA ALA A 571 18.22 -4.32 -9.50
C ALA A 571 17.60 -4.02 -10.87
N LEU A 572 18.20 -3.14 -11.68
CA LEU A 572 17.64 -2.73 -12.97
C LEU A 572 17.56 -3.89 -13.96
N GLY A 573 18.58 -4.75 -14.02
CA GLY A 573 18.58 -5.91 -14.93
C GLY A 573 17.46 -6.91 -14.62
N LEU A 574 17.19 -7.17 -13.33
CA LEU A 574 16.08 -8.03 -12.93
C LEU A 574 14.73 -7.38 -13.24
N ARG A 575 14.57 -6.08 -12.97
CA ARG A 575 13.37 -5.30 -13.32
C ARG A 575 13.09 -5.35 -14.82
N GLU A 576 14.12 -5.18 -15.66
CA GLU A 576 14.00 -5.24 -17.13
C GLU A 576 13.60 -6.63 -17.61
N ALA A 577 14.19 -7.69 -17.04
CA ALA A 577 13.81 -9.06 -17.36
C ALA A 577 12.33 -9.34 -17.03
N LEU A 578 11.83 -8.83 -15.89
CA LEU A 578 10.41 -8.92 -15.52
C LEU A 578 9.51 -8.12 -16.46
N ALA A 579 9.94 -6.92 -16.87
CA ALA A 579 9.21 -6.05 -17.78
C ALA A 579 9.14 -6.60 -19.23
N ASN A 580 10.14 -7.39 -19.64
CA ASN A 580 10.13 -8.11 -20.91
C ASN A 580 9.08 -9.25 -20.90
N GLY A 581 8.90 -9.91 -19.75
CA GLY A 581 7.84 -10.89 -19.54
C GLY A 581 8.04 -12.19 -20.32
N LYS A 582 6.93 -12.88 -20.63
CA LYS A 582 6.92 -14.12 -21.43
C LYS A 582 5.81 -14.08 -22.47
N GLU A 583 6.08 -14.68 -23.63
CA GLU A 583 5.03 -15.11 -24.54
C GLU A 583 4.37 -16.36 -23.92
N SER A 584 3.09 -16.27 -23.56
CA SER A 584 2.37 -17.44 -23.03
C SER A 584 1.58 -18.12 -24.16
N SER A 585 1.54 -19.45 -24.12
CA SER A 585 0.72 -20.26 -25.05
C SER A 585 -0.78 -20.19 -24.71
N GLU A 586 -1.14 -19.74 -23.50
CA GLU A 586 -2.52 -19.57 -23.03
C GLU A 586 -2.67 -18.21 -22.33
N GLY A 587 -3.30 -17.23 -23.00
CA GLY A 587 -3.61 -15.92 -22.43
C GLY A 587 -2.85 -14.72 -23.02
N GLY A 588 -2.05 -14.92 -24.06
CA GLY A 588 -1.33 -13.85 -24.76
C GLY A 588 -0.05 -13.40 -24.03
N PRO A 589 0.63 -12.35 -24.51
CA PRO A 589 1.83 -11.82 -23.87
C PRO A 589 1.51 -11.20 -22.50
N TRP A 590 2.35 -11.47 -21.50
CA TRP A 590 2.23 -10.85 -20.20
C TRP A 590 3.60 -10.55 -19.59
N ASN A 591 3.65 -9.58 -18.67
CA ASN A 591 4.87 -9.23 -17.94
C ASN A 591 4.56 -8.85 -16.48
N VAL A 592 5.61 -8.52 -15.72
CA VAL A 592 5.49 -7.99 -14.36
C VAL A 592 6.05 -6.57 -14.35
N HIS A 593 5.20 -5.59 -14.03
CA HIS A 593 5.64 -4.26 -13.65
C HIS A 593 6.22 -4.32 -12.23
N SER A 594 7.40 -3.77 -12.02
CA SER A 594 8.01 -3.64 -10.70
C SER A 594 8.81 -2.35 -10.60
N ARG A 595 9.08 -1.95 -9.36
CA ARG A 595 9.98 -0.84 -9.04
C ARG A 595 11.12 -1.36 -8.18
N VAL A 596 12.18 -0.57 -8.13
CA VAL A 596 13.39 -0.85 -7.35
C VAL A 596 13.63 0.27 -6.36
N LEU A 597 14.29 -0.06 -5.25
CA LEU A 597 14.81 0.87 -4.26
C LEU A 597 16.30 0.56 -4.13
N GLY A 598 17.13 1.28 -4.89
CA GLY A 598 18.55 0.95 -5.04
C GLY A 598 18.78 -0.49 -5.50
N ASN A 599 19.47 -1.27 -4.68
CA ASN A 599 19.78 -2.68 -4.96
C ASN A 599 18.64 -3.65 -4.60
N VAL A 600 17.50 -3.14 -4.15
CA VAL A 600 16.36 -3.96 -3.72
C VAL A 600 15.28 -3.95 -4.79
N LEU A 601 14.85 -5.14 -5.21
CA LEU A 601 13.64 -5.34 -6.01
C LEU A 601 12.56 -5.89 -5.09
N TYR A 602 11.38 -5.29 -5.13
CA TYR A 602 10.22 -5.80 -4.40
C TYR A 602 9.08 -6.15 -5.35
N VAL A 603 8.26 -7.10 -4.92
CA VAL A 603 7.01 -7.46 -5.57
C VAL A 603 5.94 -7.57 -4.49
N MET A 604 4.85 -6.85 -4.68
CA MET A 604 3.69 -6.90 -3.79
C MET A 604 2.52 -7.57 -4.51
N THR A 605 1.91 -8.53 -3.83
CA THR A 605 0.61 -9.08 -4.24
C THR A 605 -0.52 -8.23 -3.65
N GLY A 606 -1.70 -8.31 -4.26
CA GLY A 606 -2.95 -7.86 -3.67
C GLY A 606 -3.48 -8.89 -2.66
N GLN A 607 -4.44 -8.47 -1.84
CA GLN A 607 -5.20 -9.35 -0.96
C GLN A 607 -6.01 -10.39 -1.74
N LYS A 608 -6.39 -10.08 -2.98
CA LYS A 608 -7.14 -10.97 -3.88
C LYS A 608 -6.27 -11.73 -4.89
N THR A 609 -4.95 -11.63 -4.81
CA THR A 609 -4.06 -12.35 -5.73
C THR A 609 -4.21 -13.86 -5.57
N SER A 610 -4.31 -14.56 -6.70
CA SER A 610 -4.48 -16.01 -6.73
C SER A 610 -3.15 -16.76 -6.53
N GLU A 611 -3.23 -17.98 -5.99
CA GLU A 611 -2.08 -18.90 -5.91
C GLU A 611 -1.43 -19.13 -7.29
N LYS A 612 -2.25 -19.26 -8.34
CA LYS A 612 -1.79 -19.42 -9.73
C LYS A 612 -0.91 -18.24 -10.16
N SER A 613 -1.36 -17.00 -9.91
CA SER A 613 -0.61 -15.79 -10.24
C SER A 613 0.73 -15.75 -9.49
N VAL A 614 0.73 -16.04 -8.19
CA VAL A 614 1.98 -16.11 -7.40
C VAL A 614 2.95 -17.14 -7.99
N ARG A 615 2.46 -18.32 -8.36
CA ARG A 615 3.30 -19.38 -8.93
C ARG A 615 3.93 -18.96 -10.26
N GLN A 616 3.14 -18.34 -11.14
CA GLN A 616 3.63 -17.82 -12.43
C GLN A 616 4.71 -16.74 -12.25
N ILE A 617 4.50 -15.81 -11.32
CA ILE A 617 5.47 -14.75 -11.02
C ILE A 617 6.74 -15.34 -10.40
N SER A 618 6.60 -16.30 -9.49
CA SER A 618 7.72 -17.02 -8.87
C SER A 618 8.58 -17.75 -9.90
N GLU A 619 7.95 -18.42 -10.87
CA GLU A 619 8.65 -19.07 -11.98
C GLU A 619 9.39 -18.05 -12.88
N LEU A 620 8.77 -16.92 -13.17
CA LEU A 620 9.42 -15.83 -13.93
C LEU A 620 10.63 -15.27 -13.19
N LEU A 621 10.48 -14.94 -11.90
CA LEU A 621 11.58 -14.44 -11.05
C LEU A 621 12.76 -15.41 -11.01
N LYS A 622 12.50 -16.72 -10.83
CA LYS A 622 13.54 -17.76 -10.84
C LYS A 622 14.31 -17.78 -12.16
N GLN A 623 13.62 -17.65 -13.28
CA GLN A 623 14.24 -17.65 -14.61
C GLN A 623 15.03 -16.37 -14.88
N SER A 624 14.51 -15.21 -14.45
CA SER A 624 15.21 -13.94 -14.61
C SER A 624 16.47 -13.82 -13.75
N LEU A 625 16.59 -14.63 -12.69
CA LEU A 625 17.74 -14.70 -11.79
C LEU A 625 18.75 -15.81 -12.12
N ALA A 626 18.37 -16.78 -12.95
CA ALA A 626 19.28 -17.79 -13.50
C ALA A 626 20.32 -17.12 -14.42
#